data_AF-A0A3N7AYY7-F1
#
_entry.id   AF-A0A3N7AYY7-F1
#
_cell.length_a   1.000
_cell.length_b   1.000
_cell.length_c   1.000
_cell.angle_alpha   90.00
_cell.angle_beta   90.00
_cell.angle_gamma   90.00
#
_symmetry.space_group_name_H-M   'P 1'
#
loop_
_entity.id
_entity.type
_entity.pdbx_description
1 polymer ?
#
loop_
_entity_poly.entity_id
_entity_poly.type
_entity_poly.pdbx_seq_one_letter_code
_entity_poly.pdbx_strand_id
1 'polypeptide(L)'
;MIEHVKLAINPKFQDWVLFENGTYIIFDDISTIENVKEEALQLMKEFGPVSAGGPAGDFNVIHLTLTEGWLVSGHGYGMYTYVHSSELDNESPNDLEIGLYGRSKRDSDGQNPQIIHINSSEIS
;
A
#
# COMPACT_ATOMS: atom_id res chain seq x y z
N MET A 1 -0.27 -8.97 9.10
CA MET A 1 -0.14 -7.97 8.01
C MET A 1 0.60 -8.51 6.80
N ILE A 2 1.90 -8.88 6.89
CA ILE A 2 2.70 -9.33 5.72
C ILE A 2 2.00 -10.45 4.92
N GLU A 3 1.52 -11.50 5.57
CA GLU A 3 0.83 -12.61 4.89
C GLU A 3 -0.45 -12.16 4.17
N HIS A 4 -1.23 -11.25 4.75
CA HIS A 4 -2.42 -10.71 4.10
C HIS A 4 -2.06 -9.86 2.88
N VAL A 5 -1.02 -9.01 2.99
CA VAL A 5 -0.52 -8.21 1.86
C VAL A 5 -0.03 -9.12 0.74
N LYS A 6 0.70 -10.19 1.06
CA LYS A 6 1.14 -11.21 0.08
C LYS A 6 -0.04 -11.86 -0.65
N LEU A 7 -1.14 -12.15 0.06
CA LEU A 7 -2.37 -12.70 -0.54
C LEU A 7 -3.17 -11.67 -1.34
N ALA A 8 -3.03 -10.38 -1.01
CA ALA A 8 -3.70 -9.27 -1.71
C ALA A 8 -3.03 -8.91 -3.05
N ILE A 9 -1.72 -9.16 -3.16
CA ILE A 9 -0.93 -8.90 -4.37
C ILE A 9 -1.12 -10.06 -5.36
N ASN A 10 -1.33 -9.73 -6.64
CA ASN A 10 -1.35 -10.76 -7.69
C ASN A 10 -0.01 -11.52 -7.69
N PRO A 11 0.01 -12.86 -7.58
CA PRO A 11 1.25 -13.64 -7.48
C PRO A 11 2.25 -13.45 -8.65
N LYS A 12 1.85 -12.84 -9.76
CA LYS A 12 2.81 -12.47 -10.82
C LYS A 12 3.76 -11.33 -10.41
N PHE A 13 3.38 -10.53 -9.41
CA PHE A 13 4.18 -9.41 -8.91
C PHE A 13 4.92 -9.85 -7.65
N GLN A 14 6.19 -10.17 -7.81
CA GLN A 14 7.05 -10.68 -6.74
C GLN A 14 7.97 -9.60 -6.16
N ASP A 15 8.05 -8.42 -6.78
CA ASP A 15 8.95 -7.38 -6.35
C ASP A 15 8.14 -6.25 -5.70
N TRP A 16 8.15 -6.19 -4.36
CA TRP A 16 7.37 -5.20 -3.63
C TRP A 16 7.95 -4.87 -2.26
N VAL A 17 7.67 -3.65 -1.80
CA VAL A 17 8.08 -3.12 -0.49
C VAL A 17 6.85 -2.75 0.31
N LEU A 18 6.81 -3.14 1.59
CA LEU A 18 5.71 -2.86 2.51
C LEU A 18 6.15 -1.96 3.67
N PHE A 19 5.32 -0.96 3.93
CA PHE A 19 5.48 0.03 4.99
C PHE A 19 4.63 -0.33 6.21
N GLU A 20 4.99 0.27 7.35
CA GLU A 20 4.44 -0.03 8.67
C GLU A 20 2.91 0.11 8.74
N ASN A 21 2.30 1.07 8.06
CA ASN A 21 0.85 1.27 8.08
C ASN A 21 0.12 0.52 6.95
N GLY A 22 0.78 -0.44 6.30
CA GLY A 22 0.13 -1.32 5.32
C GLY A 22 0.13 -0.77 3.89
N THR A 23 0.76 0.39 3.62
CA THR A 23 1.01 0.81 2.25
C THR A 23 2.13 -0.03 1.65
N TYR A 24 1.96 -0.49 0.42
CA TYR A 24 3.00 -1.18 -0.32
C TYR A 24 3.15 -0.63 -1.73
N ILE A 25 4.35 -0.81 -2.28
CA ILE A 25 4.72 -0.40 -3.63
C ILE A 25 5.18 -1.65 -4.38
N ILE A 26 4.54 -1.93 -5.52
CA ILE A 26 4.97 -2.95 -6.48
C ILE A 26 5.96 -2.30 -7.45
N PHE A 27 7.09 -2.97 -7.68
CA PHE A 27 8.06 -2.63 -8.71
C PHE A 27 7.92 -3.61 -9.87
N ASP A 28 8.08 -3.11 -11.10
CA ASP A 28 8.02 -3.96 -12.31
C ASP A 28 9.25 -4.89 -12.40
N ASP A 29 10.43 -4.39 -11.99
CA ASP A 29 11.69 -5.15 -11.95
C ASP A 29 12.67 -4.52 -10.94
N ILE A 30 12.83 -5.15 -9.77
CA ILE A 30 13.74 -4.66 -8.72
C ILE A 30 15.22 -4.69 -9.15
N SER A 31 15.61 -5.56 -10.10
CA SER A 31 17.01 -5.70 -10.52
C SER A 31 17.56 -4.44 -11.21
N THR A 32 16.67 -3.59 -11.70
CA THR A 32 17.00 -2.30 -12.32
C THR A 32 17.23 -1.17 -11.30
N ILE A 33 16.99 -1.43 -10.02
CA ILE A 33 17.03 -0.44 -8.95
C ILE A 33 18.27 -0.68 -8.09
N GLU A 34 19.20 0.27 -8.09
CA GLU A 34 20.45 0.17 -7.33
C GLU A 34 20.21 -0.01 -5.81
N ASN A 35 19.25 0.73 -5.26
CA ASN A 35 18.87 0.67 -3.86
C ASN A 35 17.35 0.73 -3.68
N VAL A 36 16.71 -0.45 -3.72
CA VAL A 36 15.25 -0.62 -3.57
C VAL A 36 14.71 0.10 -2.34
N LYS A 37 15.44 0.05 -1.22
CA LYS A 37 15.00 0.69 0.02
C LYS A 37 14.93 2.21 -0.13
N GLU A 38 15.96 2.82 -0.71
CA GLU A 38 16.02 4.27 -0.90
C GLU A 38 14.98 4.74 -1.92
N GLU A 39 14.82 4.02 -3.03
CA GLU A 39 13.79 4.30 -4.04
C GLU A 39 12.38 4.24 -3.43
N ALA A 40 12.07 3.18 -2.68
CA ALA A 40 10.77 3.05 -2.02
C ALA A 40 10.51 4.18 -1.02
N LEU A 41 11.53 4.58 -0.24
CA LEU A 41 11.42 5.71 0.68
C LEU A 41 11.19 7.05 -0.06
N GLN A 42 11.82 7.23 -1.22
CA GLN A 42 11.61 8.42 -2.05
C GLN A 42 10.19 8.46 -2.62
N LEU A 43 9.72 7.36 -3.21
CA LEU A 43 8.36 7.24 -3.73
C LEU A 43 7.31 7.44 -2.63
N MET A 44 7.54 6.91 -1.42
CA MET A 44 6.63 7.11 -0.29
C MET A 44 6.57 8.58 0.17
N LYS A 45 7.70 9.29 0.18
CA LYS A 45 7.71 10.73 0.51
C LYS A 45 7.06 11.59 -0.56
N GLU A 46 7.21 11.21 -1.83
CA GLU A 46 6.65 11.96 -2.96
C GLU A 46 5.14 11.74 -3.08
N PHE A 47 4.69 10.48 -2.98
CA PHE A 47 3.32 10.10 -3.27
C PHE A 47 2.49 9.77 -2.03
N GLY A 48 3.09 9.42 -0.90
CA GLY A 48 2.39 9.07 0.33
C GLY A 48 1.53 10.20 0.90
N PRO A 49 2.07 11.42 1.10
CA PRO A 49 1.32 12.53 1.70
C PRO A 49 0.07 12.91 0.90
N VAL A 50 -1.04 13.07 1.60
CA VAL A 50 -2.32 13.41 0.99
C VAL A 50 -2.60 14.90 1.17
N SER A 51 -2.33 15.69 0.15
CA SER A 51 -2.66 17.13 0.16
C SER A 51 -4.12 17.37 -0.23
N ALA A 52 -4.85 18.13 0.59
CA ALA A 52 -6.24 18.52 0.30
C ALA A 52 -6.32 19.30 -1.03
N GLY A 53 -7.21 18.86 -1.92
CA GLY A 53 -7.39 19.47 -3.25
C GLY A 53 -6.40 19.02 -4.33
N GLY A 54 -5.52 18.04 -4.04
CA GLY A 54 -4.62 17.43 -5.02
C GLY A 54 -5.17 16.13 -5.66
N PRO A 55 -4.50 15.58 -6.69
CA PRO A 55 -4.89 14.33 -7.36
C PRO A 55 -4.98 13.11 -6.42
N ALA A 56 -4.34 13.18 -5.24
CA ALA A 56 -4.41 12.16 -4.19
C ALA A 56 -5.74 12.16 -3.40
N GLY A 57 -6.70 13.01 -3.77
CA GLY A 57 -8.04 13.02 -3.19
C GLY A 57 -8.91 11.85 -3.68
N ASP A 58 -8.66 11.36 -4.89
CA ASP A 58 -9.42 10.25 -5.48
C ASP A 58 -8.83 8.91 -5.04
N PHE A 59 -9.71 7.99 -4.69
CA PHE A 59 -9.36 6.61 -4.32
C PHE A 59 -10.37 5.62 -4.90
N ASN A 60 -9.95 4.37 -5.01
CA ASN A 60 -10.85 3.24 -5.24
C ASN A 60 -10.64 2.19 -4.16
N VAL A 61 -11.71 1.47 -3.83
CA VAL A 61 -11.70 0.33 -2.92
C VAL A 61 -11.82 -0.96 -3.72
N ILE A 62 -10.90 -1.89 -3.47
CA ILE A 62 -10.91 -3.22 -4.07
C ILE A 62 -11.16 -4.21 -2.94
N HIS A 63 -12.25 -4.97 -3.06
CA HIS A 63 -12.64 -6.00 -2.10
C HIS A 63 -11.82 -7.27 -2.37
N LEU A 64 -11.13 -7.76 -1.34
CA LEU A 64 -10.27 -8.93 -1.45
C LEU A 64 -11.07 -10.22 -1.26
N THR A 65 -10.70 -11.27 -1.99
CA THR A 65 -11.37 -12.58 -1.95
C THR A 65 -10.49 -13.70 -1.40
N LEU A 66 -9.16 -13.50 -1.39
CA LEU A 66 -8.18 -14.47 -0.90
C LEU A 66 -7.69 -14.20 0.52
N THR A 67 -8.02 -13.03 1.05
CA THR A 67 -7.75 -12.59 2.42
C THR A 67 -8.85 -11.64 2.84
N GLU A 68 -9.05 -11.49 4.15
CA GLU A 68 -9.93 -10.46 4.69
C GLU A 68 -9.44 -9.05 4.31
N GLY A 69 -10.36 -8.09 4.32
CA GLY A 69 -10.05 -6.68 4.12
C GLY A 69 -10.11 -6.20 2.68
N TRP A 70 -9.46 -5.07 2.44
CA TRP A 70 -9.56 -4.30 1.20
C TRP A 70 -8.20 -3.71 0.80
N LEU A 71 -8.09 -3.37 -0.47
CA LEU A 71 -7.05 -2.47 -0.96
C LEU A 71 -7.65 -1.11 -1.28
N VAL A 72 -6.93 -0.07 -0.87
CA VAL A 72 -7.21 1.30 -1.26
C VAL A 72 -6.13 1.75 -2.23
N SER A 73 -6.52 2.06 -3.47
CA SER A 73 -5.63 2.67 -4.47
C SER A 73 -5.83 4.18 -4.49
N GLY A 74 -4.80 4.93 -4.88
CA GLY A 74 -4.88 6.37 -5.09
C GLY A 74 -3.85 6.84 -6.12
N HIS A 75 -3.25 8.00 -5.87
CA HIS A 75 -2.15 8.52 -6.70
C HIS A 75 -0.90 7.61 -6.62
N GLY A 76 0.07 7.72 -7.53
CA GLY A 76 1.30 6.91 -7.50
C GLY A 76 1.12 5.48 -8.06
N TYR A 77 1.84 5.18 -9.15
CA TYR A 77 1.80 3.88 -9.80
C TYR A 77 2.31 2.77 -8.88
N GLY A 78 1.64 1.61 -8.90
CA GLY A 78 2.02 0.45 -8.10
C GLY A 78 1.83 0.60 -6.59
N MET A 79 1.26 1.72 -6.11
CA MET A 79 1.08 2.00 -4.68
C MET A 79 -0.35 1.72 -4.22
N TYR A 80 -0.47 0.86 -3.21
CA TYR A 80 -1.76 0.47 -2.63
C TYR A 80 -1.65 0.41 -1.11
N THR A 81 -2.78 0.53 -0.42
CA THR A 81 -2.83 0.46 1.03
C THR A 81 -3.80 -0.62 1.47
N TYR A 82 -3.28 -1.59 2.23
CA TYR A 82 -4.07 -2.66 2.79
C TYR A 82 -4.81 -2.22 4.06
N VAL A 83 -6.10 -2.53 4.12
CA VAL A 83 -6.97 -2.26 5.27
C VAL A 83 -7.62 -3.58 5.70
N HIS A 84 -7.34 -4.02 6.92
CA HIS A 84 -7.98 -5.18 7.52
C HIS A 84 -9.33 -4.78 8.14
N SER A 85 -10.31 -5.68 8.11
CA SER A 85 -11.65 -5.49 8.72
C SER A 85 -11.59 -5.03 10.17
N SER A 86 -10.74 -5.68 10.97
CA SER A 86 -10.54 -5.37 12.39
C SER A 86 -9.90 -4.01 12.68
N GLU A 87 -9.43 -3.27 11.67
CA GLU A 87 -8.89 -1.91 11.85
C GLU A 87 -9.99 -0.84 11.81
N LEU A 88 -11.21 -1.22 11.47
CA LEU A 88 -12.38 -0.35 11.40
C LEU A 88 -13.34 -0.65 12.55
N ASP A 89 -13.94 0.39 13.12
CA ASP A 89 -14.91 0.26 14.22
C ASP A 89 -16.28 -0.28 13.77
N ASN A 90 -16.55 -0.26 12.46
CA ASN A 90 -17.81 -0.69 11.86
C ASN A 90 -17.67 -2.12 11.29
N GLU A 91 -18.57 -3.03 11.69
CA GLU A 91 -18.61 -4.42 11.20
C GLU A 91 -19.02 -4.53 9.72
N SER A 92 -19.62 -3.49 9.14
CA SER A 92 -20.02 -3.41 7.73
C SER A 92 -19.73 -2.01 7.17
N PRO A 93 -18.43 -1.66 7.03
CA PRO A 93 -18.03 -0.35 6.55
C PRO A 93 -18.33 -0.22 5.06
N ASN A 94 -18.73 0.98 4.64
CA ASN A 94 -18.88 1.28 3.23
C ASN A 94 -17.54 1.71 2.57
N ASP A 95 -17.49 1.75 1.24
CA ASP A 95 -16.27 2.08 0.50
C ASP A 95 -15.70 3.48 0.83
N LEU A 96 -16.54 4.43 1.21
CA LEU A 96 -16.08 5.76 1.63
C LEU A 96 -15.31 5.67 2.96
N GLU A 97 -15.83 4.94 3.95
CA GLU A 97 -15.15 4.72 5.23
C GLU A 97 -13.81 4.00 5.05
N ILE A 98 -13.81 2.91 4.27
CA ILE A 98 -12.62 2.11 3.96
C ILE A 98 -11.56 2.98 3.26
N GLY A 99 -11.97 3.71 2.22
CA GLY A 99 -11.07 4.54 1.43
C GLY A 99 -10.48 5.71 2.21
N LEU A 100 -11.26 6.37 3.07
CA LEU A 100 -10.76 7.43 3.96
C LEU A 100 -9.75 6.88 4.97
N TYR A 101 -10.03 5.72 5.56
CA TYR A 101 -9.10 5.08 6.48
C TYR A 101 -7.80 4.68 5.78
N GLY A 102 -7.87 4.01 4.63
CA GLY A 102 -6.69 3.67 3.83
C GLY A 102 -5.87 4.90 3.41
N ARG A 103 -6.52 5.99 3.00
CA ARG A 103 -5.83 7.28 2.75
C ARG A 103 -5.08 7.79 3.98
N SER A 104 -5.67 7.70 5.16
CA SER A 104 -5.02 8.15 6.41
C SER A 104 -3.79 7.30 6.78
N LYS A 105 -3.83 5.98 6.53
CA LYS A 105 -2.69 5.09 6.71
C LYS A 105 -1.55 5.43 5.75
N ARG A 106 -1.89 5.66 4.49
CA ARG A 106 -0.94 6.09 3.47
C ARG A 106 -0.29 7.43 3.80
N ASP A 107 -1.08 8.41 4.26
CA ASP A 107 -0.53 9.69 4.71
C ASP A 107 0.45 9.48 5.88
N SER A 108 0.12 8.60 6.82
CA SER A 108 1.01 8.24 7.95
C SER A 108 2.34 7.64 7.46
N ASP A 109 2.30 6.72 6.49
CA ASP A 109 3.52 6.20 5.84
C ASP A 109 4.26 7.30 5.05
N GLY A 110 3.56 8.27 4.46
CA GLY A 110 4.15 9.40 3.76
C GLY A 110 4.89 10.38 4.68
N GLN A 111 4.33 10.65 5.86
CA GLN A 111 4.93 11.55 6.86
C GLN A 111 6.10 10.88 7.61
N ASN A 112 5.98 9.59 7.92
CA ASN A 112 7.00 8.82 8.62
C ASN A 112 7.21 7.45 7.96
N PRO A 113 7.94 7.39 6.84
CA PRO A 113 8.11 6.16 6.09
C PRO A 113 9.00 5.16 6.83
N GLN A 114 8.41 4.03 7.22
CA GLN A 114 9.10 2.91 7.84
C GLN A 114 8.83 1.63 7.05
N ILE A 115 9.89 1.07 6.44
CA ILE A 115 9.79 -0.20 5.69
C ILE A 115 9.90 -1.37 6.66
N ILE A 116 8.92 -2.27 6.63
CA ILE A 116 8.88 -3.46 7.48
C ILE A 116 9.15 -4.76 6.71
N HIS A 117 9.03 -4.74 5.38
CA HIS A 117 9.29 -5.91 4.54
C HIS A 117 9.67 -5.52 3.11
N ILE A 118 10.56 -6.30 2.51
CA ILE A 118 10.93 -6.25 1.09
C ILE A 118 10.82 -7.68 0.56
N ASN A 119 9.96 -7.89 -0.42
CA ASN A 119 9.84 -9.14 -1.16
C ASN A 119 10.52 -8.98 -2.51
N SER A 120 11.26 -10.00 -2.93
CA SER A 120 11.99 -9.99 -4.20
C SER A 120 11.94 -11.38 -4.83
N SER A 121 11.74 -11.40 -6.14
CA SER A 121 11.85 -12.60 -6.99
C SER A 121 13.27 -13.17 -7.05
N GLU A 122 14.30 -12.35 -6.89
CA GLU A 122 15.71 -12.75 -6.98
C GLU A 122 16.21 -13.53 -5.76
N ILE A 123 15.46 -13.55 -4.65
CA ILE A 123 15.85 -14.17 -3.37
C ILE A 123 15.15 -15.54 -3.19
N SER A 124 14.71 -16.19 -4.27
CA SER A 124 14.05 -17.51 -4.22
C SER A 124 15.00 -18.70 -4.34
#